data_AF-A0A956DYE1-F1
#
_entry.id   AF-A0A956DYE1-F1
#
_cell.length_a   1.000
_cell.length_b   1.000
_cell.length_c   1.000
_cell.angle_alpha   90.00
_cell.angle_beta   90.00
_cell.angle_gamma   90.00
#
_symmetry.space_group_name_H-M   'P 1'
#
loop_
_entity.id
_entity.type
_entity.pdbx_description
1 polymer ?
#
loop_
_entity_poly.entity_id
_entity_poly.type
_entity_poly.pdbx_seq_one_letter_code
_entity_poly.pdbx_strand_id
1 'polypeptide(L)'
;MNKTADKEGSGGAAGDASGGSAGSVSAGGSAGQGGTGAAGGSSAGDGGSSGSGSGGTTGGNGGSGASAGVGGAGGSSAGSGGAGGSGTGGTGGTGGTPNDLTECETLVLQSGWIASNSIPVQQCTTGGSMVSLYGLPSGDPKPLSVLATALRPTGILSFASNTHDNAARLDVDKNGDVGRAYGTRNFGWLSLSGAIYHTQRGTPFNYASGWKAYHDTKFEPVTATRVNEVVVIQGMLETDDGTSAGAGAGLLTDLGTVPSGMEPDETRYFAVAGYSGNDRASIVRVSSNGTVGVVGGPSPTYPYVMLSGIAYAQGARKTFTLASGYAAYAGSLIGYRIRDGMVYLHGRIQLPSGTSAIGTAATLPSEAQPPFDVVTEAAAGGEHVRVDVKTNGEIYWQQYSNPSGERWISLDGIHYPAK
;
A
#
# COMPACT_ATOMS: atom_id res chain seq x y z
N MET A 1 -46.20 21.04 -78.03
CA MET A 1 -45.35 19.91 -78.45
C MET A 1 -45.69 18.74 -77.54
N ASN A 2 -45.94 17.58 -78.15
CA ASN A 2 -46.77 16.51 -77.66
C ASN A 2 -45.98 15.17 -77.66
N LYS A 3 -46.48 14.21 -76.88
CA LYS A 3 -46.24 12.74 -76.82
C LYS A 3 -45.27 12.22 -75.74
N THR A 4 -45.74 11.52 -74.67
CA THR A 4 -46.28 10.12 -74.52
C THR A 4 -45.25 9.02 -74.82
N ALA A 5 -45.20 7.83 -74.18
CA ALA A 5 -45.77 7.22 -72.96
C ALA A 5 -45.18 5.77 -72.84
N ASP A 6 -45.42 5.14 -71.68
CA ASP A 6 -45.73 3.70 -71.44
C ASP A 6 -44.69 2.54 -71.37
N LYS A 7 -44.81 1.83 -70.23
CA LYS A 7 -45.04 0.37 -69.99
C LYS A 7 -43.91 -0.69 -69.81
N GLU A 8 -43.88 -1.22 -68.58
CA GLU A 8 -44.11 -2.61 -68.09
C GLU A 8 -43.32 -3.87 -68.57
N GLY A 9 -42.94 -4.69 -67.56
CA GLY A 9 -42.63 -6.15 -67.58
C GLY A 9 -41.57 -6.49 -66.51
N SER A 10 -41.79 -7.11 -65.33
CA SER A 10 -42.36 -8.43 -64.92
C SER A 10 -41.67 -9.64 -65.59
N GLY A 11 -41.23 -10.74 -64.95
CA GLY A 11 -41.22 -11.20 -63.55
C GLY A 11 -40.66 -12.65 -63.42
N GLY A 12 -40.34 -13.09 -62.19
CA GLY A 12 -40.42 -14.47 -61.62
C GLY A 12 -39.47 -15.58 -62.14
N ALA A 13 -39.03 -16.61 -61.39
CA ALA A 13 -39.34 -17.08 -60.04
C ALA A 13 -38.33 -18.17 -59.55
N ALA A 14 -38.20 -18.27 -58.21
CA ALA A 14 -37.95 -19.41 -57.29
C ALA A 14 -37.01 -20.60 -57.62
N GLY A 15 -36.20 -20.97 -56.62
CA GLY A 15 -35.65 -22.32 -56.41
C GLY A 15 -34.82 -22.45 -55.13
N ASP A 16 -35.34 -23.20 -54.15
CA ASP A 16 -34.76 -23.59 -52.85
C ASP A 16 -33.42 -24.35 -52.92
N ALA A 17 -32.60 -24.27 -51.86
CA ALA A 17 -32.16 -25.42 -51.04
C ALA A 17 -30.88 -25.16 -50.20
N SER A 18 -31.06 -25.21 -48.87
CA SER A 18 -30.22 -25.83 -47.83
C SER A 18 -28.70 -26.06 -48.01
N GLY A 19 -27.94 -25.54 -47.04
CA GLY A 19 -27.19 -26.35 -46.06
C GLY A 19 -25.90 -27.07 -46.48
N GLY A 20 -24.85 -26.91 -45.66
CA GLY A 20 -23.74 -27.88 -45.60
C GLY A 20 -22.34 -27.27 -45.60
N SER A 21 -21.79 -27.06 -44.41
CA SER A 21 -20.36 -26.87 -44.16
C SER A 21 -19.71 -28.23 -43.88
N ALA A 22 -18.67 -28.60 -44.64
CA ALA A 22 -17.48 -29.34 -44.19
C ALA A 22 -16.57 -29.78 -45.35
N GLY A 23 -15.26 -29.55 -45.19
CA GLY A 23 -14.23 -30.56 -45.48
C GLY A 23 -13.41 -30.44 -46.77
N SER A 24 -12.09 -30.23 -46.61
CA SER A 24 -11.00 -31.14 -47.08
C SER A 24 -9.63 -30.46 -46.95
N VAL A 25 -8.80 -30.88 -46.00
CA VAL A 25 -7.61 -31.78 -46.11
C VAL A 25 -6.53 -31.37 -47.13
N SER A 26 -5.31 -31.16 -46.62
CA SER A 26 -4.07 -31.54 -47.30
C SER A 26 -3.05 -32.03 -46.28
N ALA A 27 -2.35 -33.10 -46.68
CA ALA A 27 -1.39 -33.88 -45.89
C ALA A 27 -0.03 -33.92 -46.61
N GLY A 28 1.03 -34.22 -45.87
CA GLY A 28 2.37 -34.60 -46.36
C GLY A 28 3.47 -33.75 -45.70
N GLY A 29 4.55 -34.29 -45.13
CA GLY A 29 5.09 -35.64 -45.07
C GLY A 29 6.27 -35.70 -44.08
N SER A 30 6.73 -36.91 -43.80
CA SER A 30 7.67 -37.29 -42.72
C SER A 30 8.98 -37.84 -43.28
N ALA A 31 10.12 -37.55 -42.61
CA ALA A 31 11.39 -38.29 -42.56
C ALA A 31 12.39 -37.47 -41.69
N GLY A 32 13.25 -37.94 -40.78
CA GLY A 32 13.64 -39.26 -40.28
C GLY A 32 15.05 -39.15 -39.65
N GLN A 33 15.28 -39.81 -38.50
CA GLN A 33 16.58 -40.30 -37.91
C GLN A 33 17.65 -39.26 -37.51
N GLY A 34 18.48 -39.39 -36.45
CA GLY A 34 18.78 -40.43 -35.45
C GLY A 34 20.04 -40.02 -34.62
N GLY A 35 20.35 -40.76 -33.54
CA GLY A 35 21.66 -40.78 -32.82
C GLY A 35 21.69 -40.04 -31.46
N THR A 36 21.64 -40.67 -30.27
CA THR A 36 22.57 -41.56 -29.50
C THR A 36 23.56 -40.84 -28.57
N GLY A 37 23.58 -41.26 -27.28
CA GLY A 37 24.65 -41.06 -26.27
C GLY A 37 24.20 -40.19 -25.07
N ALA A 38 23.85 -40.65 -23.87
CA ALA A 38 24.41 -41.60 -22.88
C ALA A 38 25.38 -40.97 -21.84
N ALA A 39 25.09 -41.27 -20.56
CA ALA A 39 25.90 -41.21 -19.32
C ALA A 39 26.17 -39.82 -18.68
N GLY A 40 26.11 -39.61 -17.36
CA GLY A 40 25.91 -40.46 -16.16
C GLY A 40 25.40 -39.58 -14.98
N GLY A 41 24.68 -40.10 -13.98
CA GLY A 41 25.22 -40.82 -12.81
C GLY A 41 25.99 -39.85 -11.90
N SER A 42 25.55 -39.46 -10.69
CA SER A 42 25.44 -40.22 -9.43
C SER A 42 24.78 -39.27 -8.39
N SER A 43 23.69 -39.57 -7.67
CA SER A 43 23.45 -40.54 -6.57
C SER A 43 24.09 -40.20 -5.22
N ALA A 44 23.28 -40.44 -4.17
CA ALA A 44 23.52 -40.46 -2.71
C ALA A 44 23.33 -39.10 -2.02
N GLY A 45 22.53 -38.97 -0.96
CA GLY A 45 21.91 -39.97 -0.09
C GLY A 45 22.04 -39.50 1.37
N ASP A 46 21.14 -40.00 2.22
CA ASP A 46 21.07 -39.86 3.68
C ASP A 46 20.28 -38.63 4.18
N GLY A 47 19.16 -38.76 4.93
CA GLY A 47 18.69 -39.86 5.77
C GLY A 47 18.82 -39.45 7.23
N GLY A 48 17.71 -39.17 7.91
CA GLY A 48 17.75 -38.79 9.33
C GLY A 48 16.38 -38.49 9.93
N SER A 49 15.65 -39.54 10.28
CA SER A 49 14.46 -39.53 11.14
C SER A 49 14.87 -39.78 12.60
N SER A 50 14.37 -38.96 13.52
CA SER A 50 14.05 -39.27 14.93
C SER A 50 13.30 -38.03 15.46
N GLY A 51 12.23 -38.08 16.25
CA GLY A 51 11.79 -39.08 17.22
C GLY A 51 11.52 -38.33 18.52
N SER A 52 10.24 -38.12 18.83
CA SER A 52 9.60 -38.00 20.17
C SER A 52 10.39 -37.41 21.35
N GLY A 53 9.80 -36.41 22.02
CA GLY A 53 10.21 -36.00 23.37
C GLY A 53 9.18 -35.11 24.07
N SER A 54 8.10 -35.72 24.56
CA SER A 54 7.26 -35.16 25.62
C SER A 54 8.01 -35.23 26.96
N GLY A 55 7.98 -34.14 27.72
CA GLY A 55 8.59 -34.09 29.05
C GLY A 55 8.10 -32.88 29.83
N GLY A 56 7.04 -33.06 30.62
CA GLY A 56 6.66 -32.11 31.66
C GLY A 56 7.67 -32.15 32.82
N THR A 57 7.86 -31.01 33.46
CA THR A 57 8.32 -30.95 34.85
C THR A 57 7.48 -29.95 35.62
N THR A 58 6.93 -30.45 36.71
CA THR A 58 6.31 -29.75 37.83
C THR A 58 7.38 -29.40 38.87
N GLY A 59 7.11 -28.36 39.66
CA GLY A 59 7.84 -27.99 40.88
C GLY A 59 8.49 -26.60 40.74
N GLY A 60 8.29 -25.62 41.63
CA GLY A 60 7.68 -25.63 42.95
C GLY A 60 8.46 -24.65 43.85
N ASN A 61 7.70 -23.83 44.58
CA ASN A 61 8.08 -23.06 45.78
C ASN A 61 9.05 -21.87 45.70
N GLY A 62 8.51 -20.72 46.15
CA GLY A 62 8.94 -20.16 47.44
C GLY A 62 9.70 -18.84 47.35
N GLY A 63 9.13 -17.77 47.91
CA GLY A 63 9.89 -16.53 48.09
C GLY A 63 9.05 -15.28 48.38
N SER A 64 8.27 -15.32 49.45
CA SER A 64 7.72 -14.12 50.11
C SER A 64 8.86 -13.20 50.59
N GLY A 65 8.78 -11.91 50.27
CA GLY A 65 9.68 -10.89 50.80
C GLY A 65 9.00 -9.52 50.82
N ALA A 66 8.33 -9.21 51.92
CA ALA A 66 7.80 -7.89 52.23
C ALA A 66 8.92 -6.93 52.66
N SER A 67 8.86 -5.67 52.23
CA SER A 67 9.32 -4.50 52.99
C SER A 67 8.61 -3.27 52.40
N ALA A 68 7.67 -2.65 53.13
CA ALA A 68 7.91 -1.45 53.96
C ALA A 68 8.59 -0.35 53.13
N GLY A 69 7.94 0.72 52.67
CA GLY A 69 6.99 1.57 53.38
C GLY A 69 7.75 2.82 53.86
N VAL A 70 7.69 3.91 53.10
CA VAL A 70 7.94 5.28 53.58
C VAL A 70 7.05 6.23 52.79
N GLY A 71 6.14 6.90 53.50
CA GLY A 71 5.33 7.99 52.98
C GLY A 71 6.11 9.30 52.92
N GLY A 72 5.67 10.19 52.04
CA GLY A 72 6.15 11.56 51.95
C GLY A 72 5.11 12.42 51.25
N ALA A 73 4.38 13.20 52.04
CA ALA A 73 3.35 14.13 51.61
C ALA A 73 3.95 15.47 51.16
N GLY A 74 3.18 16.19 50.33
CA GLY A 74 3.08 17.64 50.39
C GLY A 74 3.98 18.43 49.42
N GLY A 75 3.36 19.31 48.62
CA GLY A 75 4.10 20.32 47.88
C GLY A 75 3.37 20.94 46.70
N SER A 76 2.17 21.46 46.90
CA SER A 76 1.55 22.44 46.00
C SER A 76 2.27 23.79 46.14
N SER A 77 2.73 24.36 45.04
CA SER A 77 3.06 25.79 44.95
C SER A 77 2.64 26.35 43.61
N ALA A 78 1.62 27.20 43.67
CA ALA A 78 1.24 28.15 42.65
C ALA A 78 2.39 29.15 42.42
N GLY A 79 2.59 29.54 41.16
CA GLY A 79 3.49 30.61 40.73
C GLY A 79 2.85 31.38 39.59
N SER A 80 2.30 32.53 39.92
CA SER A 80 1.63 33.51 39.09
C SER A 80 2.59 34.37 38.25
N GLY A 81 2.14 34.78 37.05
CA GLY A 81 2.28 36.17 36.59
C GLY A 81 3.40 36.47 35.59
N GLY A 82 3.03 36.99 34.42
CA GLY A 82 3.96 37.60 33.47
C GLY A 82 3.32 37.94 32.13
N ALA A 83 2.55 39.02 32.08
CA ALA A 83 1.92 39.57 30.88
C ALA A 83 2.91 40.35 29.99
N GLY A 84 2.58 40.48 28.70
CA GLY A 84 2.90 41.67 27.89
C GLY A 84 3.69 41.41 26.60
N GLY A 85 3.02 41.56 25.45
CA GLY A 85 3.67 41.53 24.15
C GLY A 85 2.72 41.63 22.96
N SER A 86 1.89 42.68 22.94
CA SER A 86 1.05 43.06 21.80
C SER A 86 1.90 43.43 20.58
N GLY A 87 1.58 42.85 19.43
CA GLY A 87 2.16 43.18 18.13
C GLY A 87 1.16 42.84 17.02
N THR A 88 0.32 43.81 16.70
CA THR A 88 -0.70 43.81 15.63
C THR A 88 -0.09 43.91 14.23
N GLY A 89 -0.67 43.18 13.26
CA GLY A 89 -0.82 43.66 11.88
C GLY A 89 -0.25 42.77 10.77
N GLY A 90 -1.11 42.01 10.10
CA GLY A 90 -0.77 41.28 8.88
C GLY A 90 -1.91 40.39 8.38
N THR A 91 -2.89 41.00 7.74
CA THR A 91 -4.10 40.38 7.17
C THR A 91 -3.82 39.51 5.94
N GLY A 92 -4.40 38.31 5.88
CA GLY A 92 -4.79 37.65 4.62
C GLY A 92 -4.23 36.24 4.39
N GLY A 93 -4.84 35.22 5.00
CA GLY A 93 -4.61 33.80 4.68
C GLY A 93 -5.58 32.93 5.48
N THR A 94 -6.32 32.06 4.80
CA THR A 94 -7.47 31.30 5.30
C THR A 94 -7.15 30.48 6.56
N GLY A 95 -8.02 30.58 7.58
CA GLY A 95 -7.80 30.03 8.90
C GLY A 95 -7.76 28.50 8.95
N GLY A 96 -6.57 27.95 9.16
CA GLY A 96 -6.38 26.73 9.95
C GLY A 96 -6.02 27.14 11.37
N THR A 97 -6.49 26.40 12.37
CA THR A 97 -5.98 26.60 13.74
C THR A 97 -4.54 26.07 13.81
N PRO A 98 -3.68 26.56 14.72
CA PRO A 98 -2.30 26.06 14.86
C PRO A 98 -2.19 24.53 15.04
N ASN A 99 -3.27 23.86 15.46
CA ASN A 99 -3.36 22.42 15.70
C ASN A 99 -3.63 21.58 14.43
N ASP A 100 -3.80 22.22 13.27
CA ASP A 100 -4.07 21.53 12.00
C ASP A 100 -2.78 21.22 11.21
N LEU A 101 -1.61 21.66 11.68
CA LEU A 101 -0.33 21.41 11.01
C LEU A 101 0.26 20.04 11.38
N THR A 102 1.12 19.53 10.50
CA THR A 102 1.89 18.33 10.76
C THR A 102 3.03 18.62 11.72
N GLU A 103 3.11 17.83 12.79
CA GLU A 103 4.21 17.82 13.76
C GLU A 103 4.93 16.47 13.68
N CYS A 104 6.25 16.48 13.51
CA CYS A 104 7.06 15.27 13.44
C CYS A 104 8.01 15.16 14.62
N GLU A 105 8.08 13.97 15.21
CA GLU A 105 8.93 13.63 16.34
C GLU A 105 9.77 12.39 16.02
N THR A 106 10.95 12.29 16.65
CA THR A 106 11.76 11.07 16.55
C THR A 106 11.06 9.92 17.25
N LEU A 107 10.91 8.81 16.54
CA LEU A 107 10.33 7.60 17.11
C LEU A 107 11.37 6.92 18.02
N VAL A 108 11.01 6.66 19.28
CA VAL A 108 11.92 6.04 20.25
C VAL A 108 12.05 4.56 19.92
N LEU A 109 13.23 4.15 19.45
CA LEU A 109 13.53 2.76 19.12
C LEU A 109 13.79 1.93 20.38
N GLN A 110 13.28 0.70 20.39
CA GLN A 110 13.56 -0.29 21.44
C GLN A 110 14.99 -0.85 21.31
N SER A 111 15.51 -1.41 22.39
CA SER A 111 16.85 -2.02 22.41
C SER A 111 17.00 -3.05 21.27
N GLY A 112 18.08 -2.93 20.50
CA GLY A 112 18.35 -3.78 19.33
C GLY A 112 17.92 -3.17 18.00
N TRP A 113 17.25 -2.01 18.01
CA TRP A 113 16.92 -1.24 16.81
C TRP A 113 17.78 0.02 16.69
N ILE A 114 18.23 0.29 15.47
CA ILE A 114 18.94 1.52 15.11
C ILE A 114 18.36 2.12 13.83
N ALA A 115 18.48 3.43 13.65
CA ALA A 115 18.25 4.05 12.36
C ALA A 115 19.34 3.59 11.37
N SER A 116 18.94 3.21 10.16
CA SER A 116 19.86 2.80 9.09
C SER A 116 19.90 3.83 7.96
N ASN A 117 20.99 3.81 7.18
CA ASN A 117 21.18 4.63 5.97
C ASN A 117 21.05 6.15 6.21
N SER A 118 21.31 6.62 7.44
CA SER A 118 21.15 8.02 7.85
C SER A 118 19.73 8.58 7.66
N ILE A 119 18.72 7.71 7.50
CA ILE A 119 17.32 8.13 7.41
C ILE A 119 16.73 8.10 8.82
N PRO A 120 16.23 9.25 9.33
CA PRO A 120 15.67 9.32 10.67
C PRO A 120 14.40 8.46 10.77
N VAL A 121 14.17 7.87 11.95
CA VAL A 121 12.93 7.15 12.24
C VAL A 121 12.01 8.11 12.99
N GLN A 122 10.85 8.40 12.40
CA GLN A 122 9.97 9.47 12.87
C GLN A 122 8.51 9.03 12.87
N GLN A 123 7.74 9.66 13.76
CA GLN A 123 6.29 9.71 13.71
C GLN A 123 5.89 11.14 13.38
N CYS A 124 4.87 11.32 12.55
CA CYS A 124 4.26 12.62 12.28
C CYS A 124 2.77 12.56 12.61
N THR A 125 2.26 13.60 13.25
CA THR A 125 0.84 13.76 13.56
C THR A 125 0.28 14.95 12.80
N THR A 126 -0.82 14.77 12.07
CA THR A 126 -1.52 15.83 11.33
C THR A 126 -2.95 15.95 11.86
N GLY A 127 -3.41 17.18 12.10
CA GLY A 127 -4.76 17.43 12.65
C GLY A 127 -5.01 16.77 14.01
N GLY A 128 -3.95 16.43 14.75
CA GLY A 128 -4.00 15.79 16.07
C GLY A 128 -4.43 14.31 16.09
N SER A 129 -4.81 13.70 14.96
CA SER A 129 -5.38 12.34 14.96
C SER A 129 -4.95 11.45 13.79
N MET A 130 -4.33 12.00 12.75
CA MET A 130 -3.73 11.23 11.66
C MET A 130 -2.25 11.03 11.95
N VAL A 131 -1.81 9.77 11.98
CA VAL A 131 -0.43 9.38 12.29
C VAL A 131 0.22 8.80 11.04
N SER A 132 1.41 9.30 10.70
CA SER A 132 2.27 8.73 9.66
C SER A 132 3.61 8.30 10.25
N LEU A 133 4.14 7.17 9.82
CA LEU A 133 5.45 6.68 10.28
C LEU A 133 6.47 6.75 9.13
N TYR A 134 7.73 7.02 9.49
CA TYR A 134 8.82 7.20 8.53
C TYR A 134 10.13 6.61 9.04
N GLY A 135 11.01 6.30 8.10
CA GLY A 135 12.38 5.89 8.36
C GLY A 135 12.70 4.46 7.98
N LEU A 136 13.99 4.12 8.12
CA LEU A 136 14.53 2.78 7.88
C LEU A 136 15.17 2.21 9.15
N PRO A 137 14.40 1.81 10.15
CA PRO A 137 14.96 1.08 11.29
C PRO A 137 15.56 -0.27 10.87
N SER A 138 16.67 -0.64 11.51
CA SER A 138 17.39 -1.90 11.33
C SER A 138 17.54 -2.60 12.68
N GLY A 139 17.19 -3.89 12.76
CA GLY A 139 17.14 -4.64 14.00
C GLY A 139 16.11 -5.79 14.02
N ASP A 140 16.12 -6.53 15.13
CA ASP A 140 15.23 -7.65 15.51
C ASP A 140 15.49 -7.92 17.01
N PRO A 141 14.50 -8.01 17.94
CA PRO A 141 13.11 -8.45 17.78
C PRO A 141 12.02 -7.36 17.85
N LYS A 142 10.75 -7.77 17.62
CA LYS A 142 9.54 -6.96 17.90
C LYS A 142 9.32 -6.81 19.42
N PRO A 143 8.85 -5.65 19.94
CA PRO A 143 8.51 -4.42 19.23
C PRO A 143 9.72 -3.57 18.83
N LEU A 144 9.58 -2.87 17.71
CA LEU A 144 10.54 -1.89 17.18
C LEU A 144 10.45 -0.57 17.93
N SER A 145 9.23 -0.12 18.17
CA SER A 145 8.91 1.05 18.97
C SER A 145 7.56 0.84 19.63
N VAL A 146 7.25 1.68 20.61
CA VAL A 146 5.94 1.74 21.27
C VAL A 146 5.44 3.17 21.21
N LEU A 147 4.33 3.40 20.51
CA LEU A 147 3.72 4.71 20.36
C LEU A 147 3.11 5.20 21.69
N ALA A 148 3.15 6.52 21.89
CA ALA A 148 2.44 7.18 22.97
C ALA A 148 0.94 6.86 22.91
N THR A 149 0.27 6.77 24.07
CA THR A 149 -1.13 6.32 24.17
C THR A 149 -2.10 7.06 23.25
N ALA A 150 -1.92 8.37 23.07
CA ALA A 150 -2.77 9.20 22.22
C ALA A 150 -2.67 8.87 20.73
N LEU A 151 -1.60 8.21 20.29
CA LEU A 151 -1.31 7.89 18.89
C LEU A 151 -1.69 6.46 18.52
N ARG A 152 -2.20 5.66 19.47
CA ARG A 152 -2.46 4.24 19.24
C ARG A 152 -3.76 4.04 18.46
N PRO A 153 -3.81 3.08 17.53
CA PRO A 153 -5.08 2.63 16.95
C PRO A 153 -5.94 1.91 17.99
N THR A 154 -7.21 1.65 17.65
CA THR A 154 -8.16 0.92 18.51
C THR A 154 -8.02 -0.61 18.40
N GLY A 155 -7.36 -1.08 17.33
CA GLY A 155 -7.05 -2.48 17.05
C GLY A 155 -5.72 -2.59 16.29
N ILE A 156 -5.44 -3.76 15.71
CA ILE A 156 -4.26 -3.98 14.87
C ILE A 156 -4.54 -3.42 13.47
N LEU A 157 -3.61 -2.61 12.99
CA LEU A 157 -3.51 -2.15 11.61
C LEU A 157 -2.24 -2.72 10.97
N SER A 158 -2.36 -3.16 9.71
CA SER A 158 -1.29 -3.81 8.97
C SER A 158 -1.02 -3.10 7.64
N PHE A 159 0.23 -2.76 7.40
CA PHE A 159 0.68 -1.92 6.29
C PHE A 159 1.64 -2.69 5.39
N ALA A 160 1.57 -2.44 4.08
CA ALA A 160 2.65 -2.84 3.18
C ALA A 160 3.88 -2.00 3.53
N SER A 161 5.00 -2.68 3.68
CA SER A 161 6.28 -2.05 3.98
C SER A 161 7.33 -2.61 3.04
N ASN A 162 8.28 -1.78 2.64
CA ASN A 162 9.40 -2.24 1.82
C ASN A 162 10.55 -2.77 2.70
N THR A 163 11.21 -3.83 2.25
CA THR A 163 12.41 -4.40 2.86
C THR A 163 13.42 -4.79 1.76
N HIS A 164 13.77 -3.83 0.92
CA HIS A 164 14.63 -3.93 -0.27
C HIS A 164 13.85 -4.35 -1.53
N ASP A 165 14.15 -5.53 -2.07
CA ASP A 165 13.52 -6.12 -3.26
C ASP A 165 12.26 -6.92 -2.94
N ASN A 166 11.91 -6.93 -1.67
CA ASN A 166 10.79 -7.66 -1.10
C ASN A 166 9.91 -6.69 -0.31
N ALA A 167 8.63 -7.02 -0.20
CA ALA A 167 7.73 -6.39 0.75
C ALA A 167 7.82 -7.07 2.13
N ALA A 168 7.25 -6.44 3.13
CA ALA A 168 7.05 -6.94 4.47
C ALA A 168 5.71 -6.42 4.98
N ARG A 169 5.24 -7.04 6.06
CA ARG A 169 4.08 -6.54 6.79
C ARG A 169 4.55 -5.81 8.04
N LEU A 170 4.23 -4.52 8.11
CA LEU A 170 4.37 -3.73 9.32
C LEU A 170 3.02 -3.77 10.07
N ASP A 171 3.03 -4.12 11.35
CA ASP A 171 1.85 -4.00 12.21
C ASP A 171 2.04 -2.85 13.20
N VAL A 172 0.96 -2.11 13.44
CA VAL A 172 0.80 -1.21 14.59
C VAL A 172 -0.38 -1.74 15.40
N ASP A 173 -0.13 -2.12 16.66
CA ASP A 173 -1.17 -2.68 17.51
C ASP A 173 -1.84 -1.63 18.42
N LYS A 174 -2.92 -2.06 19.10
CA LYS A 174 -3.66 -1.21 20.06
C LYS A 174 -2.86 -0.78 21.30
N ASN A 175 -1.76 -1.48 21.60
CA ASN A 175 -0.85 -1.13 22.69
C ASN A 175 0.25 -0.16 22.22
N GLY A 176 0.26 0.18 20.94
CA GLY A 176 1.23 1.06 20.29
C GLY A 176 2.47 0.32 19.80
N ASP A 177 2.53 -1.01 19.90
CA ASP A 177 3.67 -1.78 19.42
C ASP A 177 3.73 -1.69 17.90
N VAL A 178 4.80 -1.07 17.41
CA VAL A 178 5.16 -0.99 16.00
C VAL A 178 6.16 -2.10 15.72
N GLY A 179 6.02 -2.83 14.62
CA GLY A 179 7.10 -3.72 14.18
C GLY A 179 6.77 -4.63 13.01
N ARG A 180 7.81 -5.26 12.48
CA ARG A 180 7.69 -6.28 11.44
C ARG A 180 6.89 -7.46 11.97
N ALA A 181 5.79 -7.78 11.30
CA ALA A 181 4.97 -8.94 11.63
C ALA A 181 5.32 -10.14 10.76
N TYR A 182 5.49 -9.91 9.45
CA TYR A 182 5.82 -10.94 8.46
C TYR A 182 6.72 -10.37 7.36
N GLY A 183 7.26 -11.26 6.52
CA GLY A 183 8.16 -10.96 5.41
C GLY A 183 9.64 -11.20 5.74
N THR A 184 10.48 -11.13 4.71
CA THR A 184 11.91 -11.44 4.74
C THR A 184 12.67 -10.52 5.69
N ARG A 185 13.76 -11.05 6.24
CA ARG A 185 14.68 -10.33 7.14
C ARG A 185 16.07 -10.15 6.52
N ASN A 186 16.26 -10.58 5.28
CA ASN A 186 17.59 -10.73 4.68
C ASN A 186 18.38 -9.42 4.55
N PHE A 187 17.71 -8.27 4.58
CA PHE A 187 18.34 -6.97 4.39
C PHE A 187 18.51 -6.17 5.70
N GLY A 188 18.06 -6.72 6.83
CA GLY A 188 18.25 -6.14 8.17
C GLY A 188 17.40 -4.90 8.49
N TRP A 189 16.84 -4.20 7.49
CA TRP A 189 16.03 -2.99 7.66
C TRP A 189 14.58 -3.16 7.19
N LEU A 190 13.68 -2.34 7.74
CA LEU A 190 12.26 -2.26 7.37
C LEU A 190 11.91 -0.80 7.08
N SER A 191 11.17 -0.49 6.02
CA SER A 191 10.63 0.86 5.85
C SER A 191 9.37 1.10 6.67
N LEU A 192 9.27 2.24 7.34
CA LEU A 192 8.01 2.67 7.95
C LEU A 192 7.14 3.52 7.01
N SER A 193 7.71 4.01 5.90
CA SER A 193 7.00 4.90 4.96
C SER A 193 5.82 4.18 4.29
N GLY A 194 4.74 4.92 4.03
CA GLY A 194 3.46 4.37 3.56
C GLY A 194 2.53 3.92 4.69
N ALA A 195 3.02 3.85 5.93
CA ALA A 195 2.16 3.64 7.09
C ALA A 195 1.52 4.96 7.51
N ILE A 196 0.21 5.08 7.24
CA ILE A 196 -0.64 6.19 7.67
C ILE A 196 -1.99 5.67 8.13
N TYR A 197 -2.47 6.20 9.24
CA TYR A 197 -3.75 5.82 9.83
C TYR A 197 -4.35 6.95 10.67
N HIS A 198 -5.63 6.82 10.99
CA HIS A 198 -6.33 7.64 11.96
C HIS A 198 -6.43 6.87 13.29
N THR A 199 -6.18 7.54 14.42
CA THR A 199 -6.12 6.90 15.75
C THR A 199 -7.46 6.34 16.23
N GLN A 200 -8.56 6.75 15.61
CA GLN A 200 -9.91 6.26 15.89
C GLN A 200 -10.56 5.66 14.65
N ARG A 201 -11.55 4.79 14.87
CA ARG A 201 -12.39 4.24 13.81
C ARG A 201 -13.22 5.35 13.16
N GLY A 202 -13.18 5.40 11.83
CA GLY A 202 -13.96 6.32 11.03
C GLY A 202 -15.38 5.83 10.73
N THR A 203 -15.93 6.34 9.64
CA THR A 203 -17.20 5.88 9.10
C THR A 203 -17.04 4.45 8.56
N PRO A 204 -17.96 3.51 8.89
CA PRO A 204 -17.89 2.14 8.37
C PRO A 204 -17.83 2.07 6.85
N PHE A 205 -16.98 1.18 6.35
CA PHE A 205 -16.89 0.87 4.93
C PHE A 205 -18.14 0.11 4.45
N ASN A 206 -18.60 0.40 3.24
CA ASN A 206 -19.75 -0.30 2.65
C ASN A 206 -19.24 -1.54 1.91
N TYR A 207 -19.22 -2.69 2.59
CA TYR A 207 -18.77 -3.94 2.00
C TYR A 207 -19.62 -4.34 0.79
N ALA A 208 -18.97 -4.79 -0.27
CA ALA A 208 -19.65 -5.45 -1.36
C ALA A 208 -20.18 -6.82 -0.91
N SER A 209 -21.17 -7.35 -1.62
CA SER A 209 -21.68 -8.71 -1.36
C SER A 209 -20.54 -9.73 -1.43
N GLY A 210 -20.48 -10.62 -0.44
CA GLY A 210 -19.41 -11.63 -0.34
C GLY A 210 -18.19 -11.17 0.46
N TRP A 211 -18.22 -9.96 1.03
CA TRP A 211 -17.17 -9.42 1.89
C TRP A 211 -17.71 -8.93 3.24
N LYS A 212 -16.89 -9.10 4.28
CA LYS A 212 -17.15 -8.63 5.63
C LYS A 212 -15.86 -8.18 6.32
N ALA A 213 -16.01 -7.56 7.48
CA ALA A 213 -14.87 -7.33 8.37
C ALA A 213 -14.17 -8.65 8.72
N TYR A 214 -12.85 -8.61 8.87
CA TYR A 214 -12.07 -9.78 9.27
C TYR A 214 -12.56 -10.36 10.61
N HIS A 215 -12.71 -11.69 10.69
CA HIS A 215 -13.29 -12.34 11.86
C HIS A 215 -12.52 -12.15 13.17
N ASP A 216 -11.18 -12.01 13.15
CA ASP A 216 -10.42 -11.76 14.38
C ASP A 216 -10.56 -10.30 14.81
N THR A 217 -11.38 -10.09 15.84
CA THR A 217 -11.67 -8.80 16.46
C THR A 217 -10.47 -8.02 17.00
N LYS A 218 -9.27 -8.61 17.03
CA LYS A 218 -8.03 -7.87 17.30
C LYS A 218 -7.70 -6.89 16.18
N PHE A 219 -8.03 -7.21 14.94
CA PHE A 219 -7.86 -6.32 13.80
C PHE A 219 -9.03 -5.34 13.71
N GLU A 220 -8.78 -4.14 13.19
CA GLU A 220 -9.86 -3.18 12.97
C GLU A 220 -10.74 -3.58 11.76
N PRO A 221 -12.06 -3.42 11.86
CA PRO A 221 -12.92 -3.46 10.68
C PRO A 221 -12.56 -2.31 9.75
N VAL A 222 -12.86 -2.46 8.46
CA VAL A 222 -12.56 -1.39 7.50
C VAL A 222 -13.41 -0.15 7.80
N THR A 223 -12.74 0.99 7.94
CA THR A 223 -13.37 2.31 8.05
C THR A 223 -12.64 3.31 7.16
N ALA A 224 -13.32 4.41 6.86
CA ALA A 224 -12.73 5.56 6.21
C ALA A 224 -12.95 6.82 7.03
N THR A 225 -11.92 7.64 7.14
CA THR A 225 -11.95 8.92 7.85
C THR A 225 -11.47 10.01 6.91
N ARG A 226 -12.15 11.16 6.96
CA ARG A 226 -11.70 12.39 6.34
C ARG A 226 -11.13 13.30 7.41
N VAL A 227 -9.88 13.70 7.25
CA VAL A 227 -9.26 14.79 7.99
C VAL A 227 -8.99 15.89 6.98
N ASN A 228 -9.73 16.99 7.07
CA ASN A 228 -9.71 18.07 6.08
C ASN A 228 -9.93 17.54 4.64
N GLU A 229 -8.95 17.71 3.76
CA GLU A 229 -8.99 17.28 2.36
C GLU A 229 -8.30 15.92 2.12
N VAL A 230 -7.87 15.24 3.19
CA VAL A 230 -7.22 13.93 3.12
C VAL A 230 -8.19 12.85 3.60
N VAL A 231 -8.34 11.80 2.80
CA VAL A 231 -9.08 10.59 3.17
C VAL A 231 -8.09 9.51 3.50
N VAL A 232 -8.33 8.80 4.61
CA VAL A 232 -7.59 7.62 5.04
C VAL A 232 -8.56 6.45 5.13
N ILE A 233 -8.19 5.32 4.53
CA ILE A 233 -8.89 4.04 4.69
C ILE A 233 -7.98 3.13 5.51
N GLN A 234 -8.57 2.43 6.47
CA GLN A 234 -7.82 1.51 7.33
C GLN A 234 -8.66 0.33 7.78
N GLY A 235 -7.98 -0.73 8.22
CA GLY A 235 -8.60 -1.97 8.70
C GLY A 235 -8.44 -3.13 7.73
N MET A 236 -9.18 -4.20 8.01
CA MET A 236 -9.03 -5.49 7.35
C MET A 236 -10.39 -6.13 7.08
N LEU A 237 -10.51 -6.79 5.93
CA LEU A 237 -11.71 -7.48 5.48
C LEU A 237 -11.39 -8.88 4.98
N GLU A 238 -12.41 -9.72 4.87
CA GLU A 238 -12.31 -11.06 4.30
C GLU A 238 -13.56 -11.46 3.51
N THR A 239 -13.45 -12.55 2.77
CA THR A 239 -14.58 -13.19 2.12
C THR A 239 -15.57 -13.75 3.14
N ASP A 240 -16.87 -13.62 2.83
CA ASP A 240 -17.94 -14.04 3.73
C ASP A 240 -17.92 -15.54 4.05
N ASP A 241 -17.55 -16.35 3.07
CA ASP A 241 -17.51 -17.81 3.15
C ASP A 241 -16.19 -18.36 3.72
N GLY A 242 -15.22 -17.47 4.03
CA GLY A 242 -13.90 -17.84 4.51
C GLY A 242 -13.08 -18.68 3.52
N THR A 243 -13.57 -18.84 2.29
CA THR A 243 -12.81 -19.49 1.22
C THR A 243 -11.75 -18.52 0.75
N SER A 244 -10.62 -19.08 0.31
CA SER A 244 -9.61 -18.23 -0.30
C SER A 244 -10.25 -17.41 -1.39
N ALA A 245 -10.07 -16.09 -1.38
CA ALA A 245 -10.65 -15.17 -2.35
C ALA A 245 -10.18 -15.60 -3.75
N GLY A 246 -10.83 -16.59 -4.37
CA GLY A 246 -10.14 -17.50 -5.26
C GLY A 246 -9.71 -16.81 -6.53
N ALA A 247 -8.50 -16.26 -6.59
CA ALA A 247 -7.94 -15.74 -7.83
C ALA A 247 -7.35 -16.88 -8.65
N GLY A 248 -8.25 -17.75 -9.12
CA GLY A 248 -8.10 -18.32 -10.44
C GLY A 248 -8.35 -17.21 -11.45
N ALA A 249 -7.26 -16.69 -12.04
CA ALA A 249 -7.24 -15.83 -13.23
C ALA A 249 -8.10 -14.54 -13.19
N GLY A 250 -7.47 -13.38 -12.93
CA GLY A 250 -7.95 -12.09 -13.44
C GLY A 250 -9.04 -11.37 -12.64
N LEU A 251 -9.12 -11.58 -11.33
CA LEU A 251 -10.13 -10.96 -10.48
C LEU A 251 -9.84 -9.47 -10.22
N LEU A 252 -10.44 -8.63 -11.06
CA LEU A 252 -10.95 -7.32 -10.66
C LEU A 252 -12.14 -7.58 -9.73
N THR A 253 -11.92 -7.62 -8.42
CA THR A 253 -13.00 -7.79 -7.44
C THR A 253 -13.23 -6.51 -6.69
N ASP A 254 -14.45 -6.01 -6.74
CA ASP A 254 -14.88 -4.92 -5.88
C ASP A 254 -15.07 -5.44 -4.45
N LEU A 255 -14.37 -4.82 -3.51
CA LEU A 255 -14.42 -5.08 -2.08
C LEU A 255 -15.56 -4.33 -1.40
N GLY A 256 -15.97 -3.21 -1.98
CA GLY A 256 -16.99 -2.32 -1.45
C GLY A 256 -16.80 -0.88 -1.92
N THR A 257 -17.39 0.07 -1.20
CA THR A 257 -17.25 1.50 -1.47
C THR A 257 -16.86 2.29 -0.24
N VAL A 258 -16.06 3.34 -0.44
CA VAL A 258 -15.86 4.36 0.60
C VAL A 258 -17.18 5.10 0.87
N PRO A 259 -17.36 5.68 2.06
CA PRO A 259 -18.52 6.50 2.39
C PRO A 259 -18.68 7.69 1.44
N SER A 260 -19.93 8.16 1.28
CA SER A 260 -20.23 9.26 0.38
C SER A 260 -19.47 10.53 0.75
N GLY A 261 -18.95 11.20 -0.27
CA GLY A 261 -18.13 12.39 -0.13
C GLY A 261 -16.67 12.07 0.20
N MET A 262 -16.26 10.81 0.34
CA MET A 262 -14.87 10.38 0.53
C MET A 262 -14.23 9.81 -0.75
N GLU A 263 -14.91 9.84 -1.89
CA GLU A 263 -14.41 9.32 -3.16
C GLU A 263 -13.25 10.17 -3.69
N PRO A 264 -12.16 9.59 -4.22
CA PRO A 264 -11.12 10.40 -4.83
C PRO A 264 -11.65 11.11 -6.08
N ASP A 265 -11.10 12.27 -6.39
CA ASP A 265 -11.39 13.04 -7.61
C ASP A 265 -10.90 12.34 -8.90
N GLU A 266 -10.06 11.33 -8.77
CA GLU A 266 -9.52 10.49 -9.85
C GLU A 266 -9.18 9.10 -9.30
N THR A 267 -9.24 8.07 -10.15
CA THR A 267 -8.92 6.69 -9.74
C THR A 267 -7.47 6.57 -9.27
N ARG A 268 -7.27 5.97 -8.09
CA ARG A 268 -5.97 5.80 -7.41
C ARG A 268 -5.58 4.33 -7.29
N TYR A 269 -4.29 4.03 -7.20
CA TYR A 269 -3.75 2.65 -7.09
C TYR A 269 -2.72 2.53 -5.98
N PHE A 270 -3.01 1.76 -4.93
CA PHE A 270 -2.18 1.63 -3.74
C PHE A 270 -1.57 0.24 -3.65
N ALA A 271 -0.33 0.16 -3.18
CA ALA A 271 0.21 -1.08 -2.63
C ALA A 271 -0.27 -1.19 -1.18
N VAL A 272 -0.89 -2.31 -0.84
CA VAL A 272 -1.35 -2.61 0.52
C VAL A 272 -0.81 -3.94 0.99
N ALA A 273 -0.77 -4.13 2.31
CA ALA A 273 -0.24 -5.37 2.88
C ALA A 273 -0.93 -6.57 2.24
N GLY A 274 -0.11 -7.36 1.56
CA GLY A 274 -0.54 -8.54 0.87
C GLY A 274 -0.80 -9.67 1.84
N TYR A 275 -1.39 -10.68 1.25
CA TYR A 275 -2.32 -11.56 1.90
C TYR A 275 -1.66 -12.89 2.35
N SER A 276 -0.40 -13.12 1.97
CA SER A 276 0.33 -14.37 2.18
C SER A 276 1.67 -14.04 2.85
N GLY A 277 2.12 -14.84 3.81
CA GLY A 277 3.31 -14.59 4.65
C GLY A 277 4.68 -14.46 3.92
N ASN A 278 4.66 -14.27 2.60
CA ASN A 278 5.71 -13.97 1.66
C ASN A 278 5.55 -12.53 1.17
N ASP A 279 6.54 -11.70 1.48
CA ASP A 279 7.25 -10.71 0.67
C ASP A 279 6.56 -9.89 -0.44
N ARG A 280 5.23 -9.88 -0.56
CA ARG A 280 4.52 -9.25 -1.69
C ARG A 280 3.29 -8.47 -1.26
N ALA A 281 3.12 -7.28 -1.85
CA ALA A 281 1.95 -6.43 -1.63
C ALA A 281 0.83 -6.73 -2.65
N SER A 282 -0.41 -6.48 -2.24
CA SER A 282 -1.58 -6.48 -3.14
C SER A 282 -1.78 -5.07 -3.73
N ILE A 283 -2.37 -4.98 -4.91
CA ILE A 283 -2.71 -3.71 -5.54
C ILE A 283 -4.19 -3.45 -5.37
N VAL A 284 -4.53 -2.34 -4.71
CA VAL A 284 -5.90 -1.89 -4.52
C VAL A 284 -6.15 -0.63 -5.34
N ARG A 285 -7.21 -0.67 -6.14
CA ARG A 285 -7.76 0.48 -6.83
C ARG A 285 -8.83 1.13 -5.95
N VAL A 286 -8.78 2.45 -5.82
CA VAL A 286 -9.90 3.28 -5.34
C VAL A 286 -10.37 4.13 -6.51
N SER A 287 -11.51 3.78 -7.09
CA SER A 287 -12.11 4.46 -8.24
C SER A 287 -12.71 5.81 -7.84
N SER A 288 -12.83 6.73 -8.80
CA SER A 288 -13.42 8.07 -8.55
C SER A 288 -14.89 8.08 -8.15
N ASN A 289 -15.59 6.95 -8.33
CA ASN A 289 -16.94 6.73 -7.83
C ASN A 289 -16.95 6.09 -6.42
N GLY A 290 -15.79 5.96 -5.78
CA GLY A 290 -15.64 5.41 -4.44
C GLY A 290 -15.51 3.89 -4.37
N THR A 291 -15.65 3.16 -5.48
CA THR A 291 -15.47 1.71 -5.50
C THR A 291 -14.02 1.34 -5.20
N VAL A 292 -13.83 0.44 -4.23
CA VAL A 292 -12.52 -0.11 -3.86
C VAL A 292 -12.44 -1.55 -4.34
N GLY A 293 -11.35 -1.92 -5.03
CA GLY A 293 -11.19 -3.27 -5.56
C GLY A 293 -9.74 -3.73 -5.63
N VAL A 294 -9.49 -5.03 -5.49
CA VAL A 294 -8.17 -5.61 -5.79
C VAL A 294 -8.02 -5.74 -7.30
N VAL A 295 -6.87 -5.31 -7.82
CA VAL A 295 -6.60 -5.28 -9.27
C VAL A 295 -5.28 -5.95 -9.66
N GLY A 296 -4.51 -6.43 -8.69
CA GLY A 296 -3.26 -7.16 -8.92
C GLY A 296 -2.55 -7.53 -7.62
N GLY A 297 -1.37 -8.15 -7.75
CA GLY A 297 -0.63 -8.73 -6.62
C GLY A 297 -0.64 -10.27 -6.63
N PRO A 298 -0.08 -10.91 -5.59
CA PRO A 298 0.09 -12.36 -5.53
C PRO A 298 -1.24 -13.12 -5.56
N SER A 299 -1.22 -14.33 -6.13
CA SER A 299 -2.38 -15.20 -6.10
C SER A 299 -2.77 -15.51 -4.64
N PRO A 300 -4.05 -15.34 -4.30
CA PRO A 300 -4.53 -15.53 -2.96
C PRO A 300 -4.60 -17.04 -2.58
N THR A 301 -3.77 -17.44 -1.59
CA THR A 301 -3.89 -18.55 -0.57
C THR A 301 -4.85 -18.49 0.70
N TYR A 302 -4.94 -17.43 1.55
CA TYR A 302 -5.95 -17.01 2.60
C TYR A 302 -7.31 -16.28 2.23
N PRO A 303 -8.15 -15.74 3.12
CA PRO A 303 -9.41 -15.06 2.69
C PRO A 303 -9.45 -13.53 2.82
N TYR A 304 -8.33 -12.83 3.09
CA TYR A 304 -8.38 -11.46 3.62
C TYR A 304 -7.57 -10.38 2.89
N VAL A 305 -8.02 -9.13 2.91
CA VAL A 305 -7.28 -7.97 2.38
C VAL A 305 -7.12 -6.92 3.48
N MET A 306 -5.93 -6.32 3.57
CA MET A 306 -5.63 -5.24 4.51
C MET A 306 -5.68 -3.92 3.75
N LEU A 307 -6.50 -2.96 4.18
CA LEU A 307 -6.67 -1.67 3.51
C LEU A 307 -5.99 -0.51 4.25
N SER A 308 -5.22 -0.80 5.31
CA SER A 308 -4.47 0.22 6.05
C SER A 308 -3.32 0.78 5.23
N GLY A 309 -3.06 2.08 5.38
CA GLY A 309 -2.06 2.83 4.60
C GLY A 309 -2.61 3.45 3.31
N ILE A 310 -3.87 3.22 2.95
CA ILE A 310 -4.49 3.95 1.84
C ILE A 310 -4.81 5.36 2.32
N ALA A 311 -4.11 6.35 1.77
CA ALA A 311 -4.44 7.76 1.95
C ALA A 311 -4.31 8.55 0.65
N TYR A 312 -5.25 9.46 0.42
CA TYR A 312 -5.24 10.36 -0.73
C TYR A 312 -5.79 11.74 -0.38
N ALA A 313 -5.13 12.77 -0.91
CA ALA A 313 -5.60 14.14 -0.86
C ALA A 313 -6.51 14.45 -2.05
N GLN A 314 -7.59 15.19 -1.79
CA GLN A 314 -8.55 15.66 -2.78
C GLN A 314 -8.33 17.12 -3.17
N GLY A 315 -9.05 17.57 -4.20
CA GLY A 315 -9.08 18.96 -4.64
C GLY A 315 -7.96 19.27 -5.63
N ALA A 316 -7.68 20.56 -5.81
CA ALA A 316 -6.72 21.02 -6.82
C ALA A 316 -5.31 20.45 -6.58
N ARG A 317 -4.69 19.95 -7.66
CA ARG A 317 -3.32 19.43 -7.69
C ARG A 317 -2.37 20.40 -8.37
N LYS A 318 -1.10 20.31 -7.99
CA LYS A 318 0.03 20.86 -8.73
C LYS A 318 0.66 19.75 -9.57
N THR A 319 1.41 20.12 -10.61
CA THR A 319 2.08 19.16 -11.50
C THR A 319 3.60 19.26 -11.36
N PHE A 320 4.30 18.24 -11.80
CA PHE A 320 5.76 18.24 -11.98
C PHE A 320 6.11 17.52 -13.28
N THR A 321 7.35 17.69 -13.74
CA THR A 321 7.81 17.15 -15.01
C THR A 321 8.45 15.78 -14.83
N LEU A 322 8.13 14.85 -15.72
CA LEU A 322 8.77 13.55 -15.79
C LEU A 322 10.15 13.67 -16.46
N ALA A 323 11.08 12.80 -16.06
CA ALA A 323 12.39 12.71 -16.69
C ALA A 323 12.28 12.22 -18.13
N SER A 324 13.30 12.50 -18.94
CA SER A 324 13.34 12.11 -20.35
C SER A 324 13.13 10.60 -20.52
N GLY A 325 12.22 10.23 -21.43
CA GLY A 325 11.84 8.84 -21.71
C GLY A 325 10.69 8.31 -20.85
N TYR A 326 10.40 8.91 -19.70
CA TYR A 326 9.23 8.54 -18.89
C TYR A 326 7.98 9.28 -19.40
N ALA A 327 6.82 8.66 -19.21
CA ALA A 327 5.53 9.22 -19.62
C ALA A 327 4.46 8.93 -18.57
N ALA A 328 3.35 9.66 -18.60
CA ALA A 328 2.18 9.30 -17.84
C ALA A 328 1.56 8.01 -18.41
N TYR A 329 1.30 7.03 -17.54
CA TYR A 329 0.65 5.78 -17.93
C TYR A 329 -0.84 6.00 -18.20
N ALA A 330 -1.32 5.55 -19.36
CA ALA A 330 -2.74 5.57 -19.74
C ALA A 330 -3.43 6.95 -19.50
N GLY A 331 -2.73 8.05 -19.80
CA GLY A 331 -3.25 9.40 -19.63
C GLY A 331 -3.39 9.86 -18.18
N SER A 332 -2.74 9.18 -17.23
CA SER A 332 -2.76 9.54 -15.81
C SER A 332 -2.27 10.98 -15.57
N LEU A 333 -2.87 11.63 -14.58
CA LEU A 333 -2.57 13.01 -14.26
C LEU A 333 -1.47 13.06 -13.21
N ILE A 334 -0.23 13.25 -13.65
CA ILE A 334 0.93 13.30 -12.74
C ILE A 334 0.92 14.59 -11.92
N GLY A 335 1.08 14.48 -10.61
CA GLY A 335 1.14 15.65 -9.76
C GLY A 335 1.26 15.36 -8.28
N TYR A 336 1.05 16.41 -7.49
CA TYR A 336 1.10 16.35 -6.04
C TYR A 336 0.14 17.35 -5.42
N ARG A 337 -0.18 17.15 -4.15
CA ARG A 337 -0.95 18.07 -3.30
C ARG A 337 -0.18 18.28 -2.00
N ILE A 338 -0.19 19.51 -1.49
CA ILE A 338 0.28 19.81 -0.14
C ILE A 338 -0.96 20.09 0.71
N ARG A 339 -1.15 19.32 1.78
CA ARG A 339 -2.25 19.47 2.73
C ARG A 339 -1.68 19.36 4.13
N ASP A 340 -1.96 20.35 4.97
CA ASP A 340 -1.63 20.29 6.40
C ASP A 340 -0.14 20.02 6.68
N GLY A 341 0.76 20.51 5.81
CA GLY A 341 2.19 20.27 5.90
C GLY A 341 2.68 18.92 5.34
N MET A 342 1.81 18.11 4.75
CA MET A 342 2.14 16.85 4.09
C MET A 342 2.04 16.97 2.56
N VAL A 343 3.02 16.41 1.86
CA VAL A 343 2.96 16.15 0.43
C VAL A 343 2.28 14.82 0.18
N TYR A 344 1.35 14.78 -0.76
CA TYR A 344 0.73 13.57 -1.31
C TYR A 344 1.00 13.53 -2.80
N LEU A 345 1.75 12.52 -3.24
CA LEU A 345 1.99 12.32 -4.66
C LEU A 345 0.80 11.62 -5.32
N HIS A 346 0.69 11.84 -6.63
CA HIS A 346 -0.29 11.16 -7.46
C HIS A 346 0.23 10.91 -8.86
N GLY A 347 -0.23 9.80 -9.40
CA GLY A 347 -0.25 9.51 -10.82
C GLY A 347 0.44 8.20 -11.08
N ARG A 348 0.32 7.69 -12.30
CA ARG A 348 1.02 6.49 -12.73
C ARG A 348 2.07 6.84 -13.77
N ILE A 349 3.32 6.52 -13.49
CA ILE A 349 4.44 6.75 -14.40
C ILE A 349 4.70 5.46 -15.18
N GLN A 350 4.69 5.54 -16.51
CA GLN A 350 5.08 4.47 -17.41
C GLN A 350 6.62 4.41 -17.52
N LEU A 351 7.17 3.21 -17.41
CA LEU A 351 8.57 2.94 -17.74
C LEU A 351 8.79 3.15 -19.25
N PRO A 352 9.90 3.76 -19.70
CA PRO A 352 10.18 3.89 -21.12
C PRO A 352 10.14 2.52 -21.82
N SER A 353 9.72 2.46 -23.09
CA SER A 353 9.68 1.19 -23.83
C SER A 353 11.10 0.64 -24.06
N GLY A 354 11.26 -0.69 -23.99
CA GLY A 354 12.52 -1.37 -24.36
C GLY A 354 13.68 -1.19 -23.37
N THR A 355 13.47 -0.55 -22.23
CA THR A 355 14.52 -0.40 -21.19
C THR A 355 14.25 -1.27 -19.97
N SER A 356 15.27 -1.59 -19.20
CA SER A 356 15.13 -2.06 -17.82
C SER A 356 15.53 -0.96 -16.82
N ALA A 357 15.64 0.29 -17.29
CA ALA A 357 16.23 1.39 -16.56
C ALA A 357 15.36 1.80 -15.35
N ILE A 358 15.79 1.25 -14.23
CA ILE A 358 15.74 1.81 -12.89
C ILE A 358 16.42 3.19 -12.91
N GLY A 359 15.81 4.20 -12.32
CA GLY A 359 16.35 5.56 -12.39
C GLY A 359 15.42 6.65 -11.88
N THR A 360 15.90 7.89 -11.99
CA THR A 360 15.11 9.10 -11.70
C THR A 360 13.99 9.24 -12.74
N ALA A 361 12.75 8.99 -12.32
CA ALA A 361 11.55 9.07 -13.13
C ALA A 361 10.97 10.49 -13.20
N ALA A 362 11.24 11.32 -12.19
CA ALA A 362 10.82 12.71 -12.11
C ALA A 362 11.63 13.47 -11.06
N THR A 363 11.54 14.79 -11.08
CA THR A 363 12.08 15.67 -10.03
C THR A 363 10.97 16.59 -9.53
N LEU A 364 10.76 16.59 -8.23
CA LEU A 364 9.79 17.43 -7.54
C LEU A 364 10.31 18.86 -7.40
N PRO A 365 9.41 19.86 -7.50
CA PRO A 365 9.77 21.25 -7.21
C PRO A 365 10.12 21.40 -5.72
N SER A 366 10.88 22.45 -5.37
CA SER A 366 11.48 22.63 -4.04
C SER A 366 10.48 22.54 -2.88
N GLU A 367 9.26 23.06 -3.07
CA GLU A 367 8.19 23.06 -2.07
C GLU A 367 7.60 21.66 -1.79
N ALA A 368 7.89 20.68 -2.64
CA ALA A 368 7.39 19.32 -2.54
C ALA A 368 8.49 18.29 -2.22
N GLN A 369 9.70 18.75 -1.93
CA GLN A 369 10.81 17.88 -1.57
C GLN A 369 10.65 17.38 -0.13
N PRO A 370 10.99 16.12 0.16
CA PRO A 370 10.94 15.60 1.53
C PRO A 370 12.17 16.05 2.35
N PRO A 371 12.05 16.23 3.68
CA PRO A 371 13.17 16.58 4.55
C PRO A 371 14.18 15.43 4.76
N PHE A 372 13.80 14.21 4.42
CA PHE A 372 14.63 13.00 4.44
C PHE A 372 14.28 12.10 3.25
N ASP A 373 15.12 11.12 2.94
CA ASP A 373 14.80 10.13 1.90
C ASP A 373 13.58 9.29 2.33
N VAL A 374 12.57 9.21 1.47
CA VAL A 374 11.37 8.39 1.67
C VAL A 374 11.52 7.13 0.84
N VAL A 375 11.72 5.99 1.48
CA VAL A 375 11.80 4.68 0.81
C VAL A 375 10.48 3.97 1.04
N THR A 376 9.72 3.63 0.00
CA THR A 376 8.37 3.07 0.19
C THR A 376 8.06 1.97 -0.81
N GLU A 377 7.11 1.12 -0.42
CA GLU A 377 6.45 0.19 -1.32
C GLU A 377 5.41 0.94 -2.17
N ALA A 378 5.33 0.65 -3.46
CA ALA A 378 4.42 1.27 -4.40
C ALA A 378 3.76 0.24 -5.30
N ALA A 379 2.51 0.51 -5.71
CA ALA A 379 1.84 -0.35 -6.69
C ALA A 379 2.51 -0.22 -8.06
N ALA A 380 2.66 -1.34 -8.76
CA ALA A 380 3.16 -1.39 -10.12
C ALA A 380 2.31 -2.33 -10.99
N GLY A 381 2.48 -2.32 -12.30
CA GLY A 381 1.68 -3.17 -13.20
C GLY A 381 1.69 -4.67 -12.84
N GLY A 382 0.64 -5.12 -12.17
CA GLY A 382 0.47 -6.51 -11.69
C GLY A 382 1.25 -6.89 -10.43
N GLU A 383 2.17 -6.06 -9.96
CA GLU A 383 3.09 -6.34 -8.85
C GLU A 383 3.32 -5.10 -7.96
N HIS A 384 4.30 -5.17 -7.07
CA HIS A 384 4.74 -4.08 -6.21
C HIS A 384 6.21 -3.76 -6.47
N VAL A 385 6.65 -2.56 -6.07
CA VAL A 385 8.01 -2.09 -6.32
C VAL A 385 8.44 -1.07 -5.28
N ARG A 386 9.75 -0.96 -5.08
CA ARG A 386 10.33 0.10 -4.27
C ARG A 386 10.39 1.41 -5.05
N VAL A 387 9.97 2.49 -4.40
CA VAL A 387 10.18 3.87 -4.87
C VAL A 387 10.90 4.64 -3.77
N ASP A 388 11.95 5.36 -4.16
CA ASP A 388 12.63 6.29 -3.29
C ASP A 388 12.30 7.72 -3.71
N VAL A 389 11.82 8.55 -2.79
CA VAL A 389 11.76 10.01 -2.98
C VAL A 389 12.93 10.62 -2.21
N LYS A 390 13.90 11.15 -2.94
CA LYS A 390 15.13 11.69 -2.39
C LYS A 390 14.94 13.10 -1.86
N THR A 391 15.78 13.51 -0.91
CA THR A 391 15.77 14.87 -0.35
C THR A 391 15.94 15.98 -1.40
N ASN A 392 16.55 15.71 -2.56
CA ASN A 392 16.67 16.66 -3.66
C ASN A 392 15.41 16.70 -4.58
N GLY A 393 14.36 15.96 -4.24
CA GLY A 393 13.12 15.84 -5.00
C GLY A 393 13.11 14.76 -6.08
N GLU A 394 14.20 14.02 -6.28
CA GLU A 394 14.19 12.92 -7.26
C GLU A 394 13.24 11.80 -6.83
N ILE A 395 12.32 11.43 -7.71
CA ILE A 395 11.52 10.22 -7.60
C ILE A 395 12.27 9.12 -8.34
N TYR A 396 12.87 8.20 -7.60
CA TYR A 396 13.71 7.15 -8.12
C TYR A 396 12.97 5.81 -8.08
N TRP A 397 12.71 5.24 -9.25
CA TRP A 397 12.08 3.93 -9.39
C TRP A 397 13.13 2.84 -9.18
N GLN A 398 13.01 2.07 -8.09
CA GLN A 398 13.83 0.89 -7.80
C GLN A 398 13.14 -0.41 -8.20
N GLN A 399 13.44 -0.96 -9.38
CA GLN A 399 12.90 -2.24 -9.84
C GLN A 399 13.83 -3.41 -9.56
N TYR A 400 13.33 -4.46 -8.91
CA TYR A 400 14.12 -5.67 -8.65
C TYR A 400 13.65 -6.92 -9.41
N SER A 401 12.42 -6.89 -9.94
CA SER A 401 11.88 -7.93 -10.82
C SER A 401 11.08 -7.33 -11.98
N ASN A 402 11.17 -7.94 -13.16
CA ASN A 402 10.48 -7.52 -14.38
C ASN A 402 8.96 -7.78 -14.21
N PRO A 403 8.06 -6.78 -14.39
CA PRO A 403 6.64 -7.01 -14.24
C PRO A 403 6.17 -7.83 -15.44
N SER A 404 5.31 -8.82 -15.20
CA SER A 404 4.61 -9.49 -16.28
C SER A 404 3.62 -8.52 -16.93
N GLY A 405 4.07 -7.85 -18.00
CA GLY A 405 3.21 -7.16 -18.99
C GLY A 405 3.00 -5.67 -18.77
N GLU A 406 2.61 -5.21 -17.57
CA GLU A 406 2.29 -3.79 -17.34
C GLU A 406 3.47 -3.02 -16.75
N ARG A 407 3.91 -1.97 -17.45
CA ARG A 407 5.15 -1.23 -17.16
C ARG A 407 4.87 0.14 -16.58
N TRP A 408 4.28 0.20 -15.39
CA TRP A 408 4.03 1.45 -14.67
C TRP A 408 4.24 1.32 -13.16
N ILE A 409 4.50 2.45 -12.50
CA ILE A 409 4.43 2.61 -11.04
C ILE A 409 3.36 3.63 -10.67
N SER A 410 2.68 3.40 -9.56
CA SER A 410 1.80 4.38 -8.94
C SER A 410 2.59 5.22 -7.96
N LEU A 411 2.30 6.52 -7.92
CA LEU A 411 2.73 7.42 -6.87
C LEU A 411 1.69 7.56 -5.75
N ASP A 412 0.51 6.95 -5.91
CA ASP A 412 -0.51 6.96 -4.87
C ASP A 412 -0.07 6.15 -3.65
N GLY A 413 -0.36 6.67 -2.46
CA GLY A 413 0.14 6.13 -1.19
C GLY A 413 1.54 6.62 -0.82
N ILE A 414 2.21 7.41 -1.68
CA ILE A 414 3.46 8.07 -1.33
C ILE A 414 3.16 9.44 -0.73
N HIS A 415 3.42 9.59 0.56
CA HIS A 415 3.21 10.83 1.30
C HIS A 415 4.32 11.06 2.33
N TYR A 416 4.62 12.32 2.63
CA TYR A 416 5.68 12.72 3.56
C TYR A 416 5.53 14.18 4.00
N PRO A 417 6.10 14.59 5.14
CA PRO A 417 6.13 16.01 5.51
C PRO A 417 6.84 16.84 4.44
N ALA A 418 6.26 17.99 4.08
CA ALA A 418 6.92 18.97 3.24
C ALA A 418 8.13 19.58 3.97
N LYS A 419 9.14 20.02 3.21
CA LYS A 419 10.29 20.76 3.74
C LYS A 419 9.95 22.14 4.27
#